data_AF-E8PM87-F1
#
_entry.id   AF-E8PM87-F1
#
_cell.length_a   1.000
_cell.length_b   1.000
_cell.length_c   1.000
_cell.angle_alpha   90.00
_cell.angle_beta   90.00
_cell.angle_gamma   90.00
#
_symmetry.space_group_name_H-M   'P 1'
#
loop_
_entity.id
_entity.type
_entity.pdbx_description
1 polymer ?
#
loop_
_entity_poly.entity_id
_entity_poly.type
_entity_poly.pdbx_seq_one_letter_code
_entity_poly.pdbx_strand_id
1 'polypeptide(L)'
;MGISRHWRLGIVALVAALGACSSPQGVKPNMAVPGPRDDAGGDPAQACGKVTEAPLGQVGTLLVWNTQDTLFVRLSGVSPWQLTESHAYAGTSAPGNWWDFPAQAVHDPYVGTFTYAFALADLGANPGDTLHVAGHAFLMTPSYNFNEAQGHTEFVVNRCGTTPPPPGKDIVVFNDINPFDNTGMANDNNKLMVKNLVNYTTSGPRGTGTKVLFDRGRDSVCGGTGECNDSNLSTMRSIIAGEGFAIEELGSTAGSITTLPADVKVIFLWNPRETFTNGEINVFKQFASEGGRVVFIGEWQGYYDAITLENDFLGKMGAVMTNTGQAVDCGYNTLPQASLRPHQITQGMTDVTIACSSVLVPGPNDYPLYYDSSNTKVLSAVATIDPTPLPLGFVQPARVTMAPQSLHPLLNPSSATGY
;
A
#
# COMPACT_ATOMS: atom_id res chain seq x y z
N MET A 1 -19.77 -32.35 86.85
CA MET A 1 -21.12 -32.09 87.39
C MET A 1 -21.85 -31.20 86.39
N GLY A 2 -23.08 -31.54 86.01
CA GLY A 2 -23.98 -30.67 85.24
C GLY A 2 -24.14 -31.02 83.76
N ILE A 3 -25.13 -31.86 83.47
CA ILE A 3 -25.66 -32.19 82.14
C ILE A 3 -26.70 -31.14 81.75
N SER A 4 -26.76 -30.73 80.48
CA SER A 4 -28.05 -30.49 79.81
C SER A 4 -27.95 -30.64 78.29
N ARG A 5 -28.83 -31.50 77.79
CA ARG A 5 -29.04 -31.92 76.40
C ARG A 5 -29.79 -30.84 75.62
N HIS A 6 -29.72 -30.87 74.29
CA HIS A 6 -30.90 -31.15 73.46
C HIS A 6 -30.48 -31.47 72.01
N TRP A 7 -30.75 -32.73 71.65
CA TRP A 7 -30.96 -33.19 70.27
C TRP A 7 -32.46 -33.09 69.97
N ARG A 8 -32.85 -32.70 68.73
CA ARG A 8 -33.66 -33.49 67.78
C ARG A 8 -34.39 -32.65 66.71
N LEU A 9 -34.43 -33.23 65.49
CA LEU A 9 -35.40 -33.07 64.37
C LEU A 9 -35.27 -31.76 63.56
N GLY A 10 -35.10 -31.71 62.24
CA GLY A 10 -35.38 -32.68 61.18
C GLY A 10 -36.62 -32.24 60.39
N ILE A 11 -36.46 -31.37 59.38
CA ILE A 11 -37.41 -31.20 58.27
C ILE A 11 -36.62 -30.88 56.99
N VAL A 12 -36.84 -31.72 55.98
CA VAL A 12 -36.47 -31.56 54.58
C VAL A 12 -37.45 -30.58 53.93
N ALA A 13 -36.95 -29.59 53.20
CA ALA A 13 -37.72 -28.93 52.14
C ALA A 13 -36.78 -28.43 51.03
N LEU A 14 -37.29 -28.59 49.81
CA LEU A 14 -36.66 -28.62 48.52
C LEU A 14 -36.62 -27.22 47.88
N VAL A 15 -35.49 -26.90 47.22
CA VAL A 15 -35.29 -26.03 46.04
C VAL A 15 -35.91 -24.62 46.03
N ALA A 16 -35.05 -23.61 45.96
CA ALA A 16 -35.12 -22.56 44.94
C ALA A 16 -33.73 -21.94 44.74
N ALA A 17 -33.32 -21.90 43.48
CA ALA A 17 -32.08 -21.31 43.00
C ALA A 17 -31.97 -19.82 43.31
N LEU A 18 -30.74 -19.32 43.46
CA LEU A 18 -30.19 -18.16 42.75
C LEU A 18 -28.80 -17.80 43.29
N GLY A 19 -27.82 -17.76 42.37
CA GLY A 19 -26.73 -16.79 42.37
C GLY A 19 -25.62 -16.92 43.41
N ALA A 20 -24.52 -17.57 43.02
CA ALA A 20 -23.14 -17.06 43.14
C ALA A 20 -22.16 -18.24 43.18
N CYS A 21 -21.74 -18.72 42.00
CA CYS A 21 -20.52 -19.53 41.90
C CYS A 21 -19.35 -18.60 41.64
N SER A 22 -18.55 -18.43 42.69
CA SER A 22 -17.15 -18.08 42.66
C SER A 22 -16.36 -18.86 41.60
N SER A 23 -15.54 -18.15 40.84
CA SER A 23 -14.59 -18.71 39.87
C SER A 23 -13.53 -19.60 40.52
N PRO A 24 -13.07 -20.68 39.85
CA PRO A 24 -11.69 -21.10 39.92
C PRO A 24 -10.91 -20.50 38.74
N GLN A 25 -9.81 -19.85 39.06
CA GLN A 25 -8.77 -19.43 38.12
C GLN A 25 -8.15 -20.65 37.44
N GLY A 26 -7.96 -20.57 36.12
CA GLY A 26 -7.19 -21.57 35.38
C GLY A 26 -7.21 -21.30 33.88
N VAL A 27 -6.15 -20.65 33.40
CA VAL A 27 -5.83 -20.33 31.99
C VAL A 27 -6.67 -19.20 31.37
N LYS A 28 -6.06 -18.02 31.25
CA LYS A 28 -6.50 -17.00 30.30
C LYS A 28 -6.10 -17.43 28.88
N PRO A 29 -7.00 -17.51 27.90
CA PRO A 29 -6.67 -17.12 26.55
C PRO A 29 -6.70 -15.60 26.51
N ASN A 30 -5.54 -14.96 26.31
CA ASN A 30 -5.52 -13.62 25.77
C ASN A 30 -5.99 -13.75 24.31
N MET A 31 -7.25 -13.43 24.03
CA MET A 31 -7.62 -12.98 22.69
C MET A 31 -8.05 -11.53 22.81
N ALA A 32 -7.25 -10.66 22.21
CA ALA A 32 -7.65 -9.29 21.94
C ALA A 32 -8.91 -9.33 21.08
N VAL A 33 -9.84 -8.42 21.36
CA VAL A 33 -10.93 -8.08 20.44
C VAL A 33 -10.44 -6.86 19.65
N PRO A 34 -9.98 -6.99 18.40
CA PRO A 34 -10.13 -5.93 17.42
C PRO A 34 -11.54 -6.06 16.84
N GLY A 35 -12.36 -5.03 17.07
CA GLY A 35 -13.69 -4.95 16.47
C GLY A 35 -13.64 -4.86 14.93
N PRO A 36 -14.78 -5.12 14.28
CA PRO A 36 -14.94 -5.03 12.83
C PRO A 36 -14.62 -3.62 12.29
N ARG A 37 -13.99 -3.53 11.11
CA ARG A 37 -14.00 -2.30 10.28
C ARG A 37 -14.75 -2.57 9.00
N ASP A 38 -15.73 -1.73 8.72
CA ASP A 38 -16.54 -1.75 7.49
C ASP A 38 -15.93 -0.85 6.39
N ASP A 39 -14.68 -0.40 6.55
CA ASP A 39 -14.05 0.56 5.65
C ASP A 39 -12.55 0.27 5.41
N ALA A 40 -12.24 -0.12 4.16
CA ALA A 40 -10.96 0.13 3.47
C ALA A 40 -9.63 -0.41 4.07
N GLY A 41 -9.62 -1.24 5.12
CA GLY A 41 -8.37 -1.59 5.82
C GLY A 41 -7.39 -2.55 5.12
N GLY A 42 -7.84 -3.34 4.15
CA GLY A 42 -6.97 -4.25 3.41
C GLY A 42 -7.43 -4.37 1.97
N ASP A 43 -6.71 -3.71 1.06
CA ASP A 43 -6.82 -4.03 -0.36
C ASP A 43 -5.99 -5.30 -0.61
N PRO A 44 -6.53 -6.37 -1.24
CA PRO A 44 -5.72 -7.52 -1.65
C PRO A 44 -4.52 -7.12 -2.53
N ALA A 45 -4.55 -5.95 -3.18
CA ALA A 45 -3.38 -5.38 -3.87
C ALA A 45 -2.20 -5.06 -2.94
N GLN A 46 -2.45 -4.86 -1.65
CA GLN A 46 -1.43 -4.62 -0.60
C GLN A 46 -0.87 -5.91 0.00
N ALA A 47 -1.30 -7.08 -0.48
CA ALA A 47 -0.83 -8.36 0.04
C ALA A 47 0.68 -8.53 -0.17
N CYS A 48 1.41 -8.96 0.86
CA CYS A 48 2.85 -9.25 0.83
C CYS A 48 3.26 -10.43 -0.06
N GLY A 49 2.31 -11.00 -0.79
CA GLY A 49 2.45 -12.18 -1.61
C GLY A 49 1.13 -12.51 -2.29
N LYS A 50 0.99 -13.76 -2.73
CA LYS A 50 -0.22 -14.19 -3.42
C LYS A 50 -1.41 -14.20 -2.45
N VAL A 51 -2.52 -13.61 -2.89
CA VAL A 51 -3.83 -13.75 -2.24
C VAL A 51 -4.32 -15.18 -2.46
N THR A 52 -4.66 -15.86 -1.36
CA THR A 52 -5.26 -17.20 -1.41
C THR A 52 -6.77 -17.07 -1.51
N GLU A 53 -7.35 -17.79 -2.47
CA GLU A 53 -8.79 -17.87 -2.67
C GLU A 53 -9.26 -19.30 -2.42
N ALA A 54 -10.37 -19.44 -1.71
CA ALA A 54 -11.03 -20.71 -1.43
C ALA A 54 -12.56 -20.55 -1.57
N PRO A 55 -13.30 -21.62 -1.88
CA PRO A 55 -14.76 -21.57 -1.90
C PRO A 55 -15.33 -21.40 -0.48
N LEU A 56 -16.36 -20.55 -0.35
CA LEU A 56 -17.23 -20.48 0.82
C LEU A 56 -18.55 -21.17 0.43
N GLY A 57 -18.60 -22.49 0.64
CA GLY A 57 -19.66 -23.33 0.09
C GLY A 57 -19.77 -23.23 -1.44
N GLN A 58 -20.98 -23.32 -1.97
CA GLN A 58 -21.26 -23.17 -3.41
C GLN A 58 -21.64 -21.75 -3.83
N VAL A 59 -21.84 -20.85 -2.86
CA VAL A 59 -22.52 -19.56 -3.05
C VAL A 59 -21.66 -18.36 -2.64
N GLY A 60 -20.40 -18.59 -2.27
CA GLY A 60 -19.51 -17.53 -1.82
C GLY A 60 -18.03 -17.86 -2.02
N THR A 61 -17.20 -16.89 -1.66
CA THR A 61 -15.74 -16.95 -1.74
C THR A 61 -15.12 -16.50 -0.41
N LEU A 62 -14.02 -17.16 -0.05
CA LEU A 62 -13.12 -16.83 1.04
C LEU A 62 -11.78 -16.37 0.45
N LEU A 63 -11.39 -15.13 0.70
CA LEU A 63 -10.09 -14.57 0.31
C LEU A 63 -9.22 -14.31 1.53
N VAL A 64 -7.95 -14.66 1.44
CA VAL A 64 -6.98 -14.56 2.55
C VAL A 64 -5.68 -13.95 2.04
N TRP A 65 -5.18 -12.93 2.74
CA TRP A 65 -3.88 -12.33 2.46
C TRP A 65 -3.31 -11.68 3.72
N ASN A 66 -2.02 -11.30 3.71
CA ASN A 66 -1.43 -10.55 4.80
C ASN A 66 -0.65 -9.33 4.31
N THR A 67 -0.65 -8.27 5.12
CA THR A 67 0.33 -7.19 5.09
C THR A 67 1.46 -7.50 6.09
N GLN A 68 2.29 -6.50 6.44
CA GLN A 68 3.43 -6.66 7.35
C GLN A 68 3.04 -7.13 8.75
N ASP A 69 1.91 -6.66 9.24
CA ASP A 69 1.48 -6.85 10.62
C ASP A 69 0.08 -7.47 10.73
N THR A 70 -0.65 -7.59 9.62
CA THR A 70 -2.08 -7.93 9.64
C THR A 70 -2.42 -9.01 8.62
N LEU A 71 -3.12 -10.05 9.06
CA LEU A 71 -3.81 -11.02 8.21
C LEU A 71 -5.23 -10.54 7.95
N PHE A 72 -5.67 -10.58 6.70
CA PHE A 72 -7.03 -10.26 6.30
C PHE A 72 -7.77 -11.50 5.80
N VAL A 73 -9.04 -11.59 6.17
CA VAL A 73 -9.95 -12.67 5.77
C VAL A 73 -11.22 -12.03 5.25
N ARG A 74 -11.46 -12.10 3.93
CA ARG A 74 -12.65 -11.55 3.28
C ARG A 74 -13.61 -12.65 2.87
N LEU A 75 -14.86 -12.47 3.25
CA LEU A 75 -15.98 -13.32 2.87
C LEU A 75 -16.83 -12.57 1.86
N SER A 76 -17.28 -13.25 0.81
CA SER A 76 -18.13 -12.65 -0.22
C SER A 76 -19.22 -13.61 -0.65
N GLY A 77 -20.43 -13.09 -0.89
CA GLY A 77 -21.47 -13.81 -1.61
C GLY A 77 -21.27 -13.68 -3.12
N VAL A 78 -21.38 -14.78 -3.86
CA VAL A 78 -21.45 -14.74 -5.33
C VAL A 78 -22.86 -14.26 -5.69
N SER A 79 -22.96 -13.22 -6.52
CA SER A 79 -24.26 -12.66 -6.93
C SER A 79 -25.22 -13.77 -7.37
N PRO A 80 -26.47 -13.82 -6.84
CA PRO A 80 -27.17 -12.75 -6.12
C PRO A 80 -27.11 -12.85 -4.57
N TRP A 81 -26.22 -13.62 -3.99
CA TRP A 81 -26.15 -13.84 -2.54
C TRP A 81 -25.48 -12.67 -1.80
N GLN A 82 -26.06 -12.25 -0.68
CA GLN A 82 -25.55 -11.22 0.21
C GLN A 82 -25.39 -11.78 1.62
N LEU A 83 -24.39 -11.32 2.36
CA LEU A 83 -24.11 -11.69 3.74
C LEU A 83 -25.12 -11.00 4.67
N THR A 84 -25.74 -11.79 5.53
CA THR A 84 -26.63 -11.33 6.61
C THR A 84 -25.94 -11.43 7.97
N GLU A 85 -25.09 -12.44 8.14
CA GLU A 85 -24.22 -12.65 9.27
C GLU A 85 -23.00 -13.44 8.80
N SER A 86 -21.86 -13.21 9.43
CA SER A 86 -20.61 -13.86 9.05
C SER A 86 -19.68 -14.03 10.25
N HIS A 87 -18.80 -15.02 10.16
CA HIS A 87 -17.85 -15.41 11.18
C HIS A 87 -16.52 -15.75 10.53
N ALA A 88 -15.41 -15.42 11.19
CA ALA A 88 -14.07 -15.73 10.71
C ALA A 88 -13.14 -16.21 11.81
N TYR A 89 -12.26 -17.13 11.43
CA TYR A 89 -11.20 -17.67 12.27
C TYR A 89 -9.87 -17.62 11.52
N ALA A 90 -8.82 -17.28 12.24
CA ALA A 90 -7.44 -17.48 11.84
C ALA A 90 -6.62 -17.94 13.04
N GLY A 91 -5.75 -18.95 12.86
CA GLY A 91 -4.88 -19.41 13.93
C GLY A 91 -3.92 -20.50 13.48
N THR A 92 -2.95 -20.83 14.33
CA THR A 92 -1.95 -21.89 14.11
C THR A 92 -2.50 -23.30 14.34
N SER A 93 -3.72 -23.41 14.87
CA SER A 93 -4.43 -24.67 15.06
C SER A 93 -5.65 -24.75 14.14
N ALA A 94 -6.08 -25.96 13.82
CA ALA A 94 -7.29 -26.16 13.02
C ALA A 94 -8.52 -25.47 13.66
N PRO A 95 -9.41 -24.88 12.85
CA PRO A 95 -10.62 -24.23 13.36
C PRO A 95 -11.51 -25.24 14.09
N GLY A 96 -12.15 -24.79 15.16
CA GLY A 96 -13.27 -25.48 15.78
C GLY A 96 -14.56 -25.31 14.97
N ASN A 97 -15.70 -25.38 15.64
CA ASN A 97 -16.97 -25.08 15.00
C ASN A 97 -17.14 -23.57 14.81
N TRP A 98 -17.96 -23.15 13.86
CA TRP A 98 -18.10 -21.74 13.50
C TRP A 98 -18.62 -20.86 14.66
N TRP A 99 -19.42 -21.42 15.57
CA TRP A 99 -19.91 -20.69 16.75
C TRP A 99 -18.82 -20.41 17.79
N ASP A 100 -17.64 -21.02 17.65
CA ASP A 100 -16.46 -20.76 18.47
C ASP A 100 -15.49 -19.76 17.79
N PHE A 101 -15.84 -19.24 16.60
CA PHE A 101 -14.98 -18.30 15.88
C PHE A 101 -14.91 -16.96 16.63
N PRO A 102 -13.71 -16.40 16.81
CA PRO A 102 -13.52 -15.20 17.63
C PRO A 102 -14.06 -13.93 16.99
N ALA A 103 -14.18 -13.91 15.66
CA ALA A 103 -14.62 -12.74 14.91
C ALA A 103 -15.97 -13.02 14.24
N GLN A 104 -16.94 -12.13 14.49
CA GLN A 104 -18.31 -12.25 13.96
C GLN A 104 -18.91 -10.87 13.69
N ALA A 105 -19.81 -10.80 12.71
CA ALA A 105 -20.53 -9.60 12.35
C ALA A 105 -21.93 -9.93 11.81
N VAL A 106 -22.92 -9.10 12.18
CA VAL A 106 -24.28 -9.09 11.62
C VAL A 106 -24.41 -7.86 10.72
N HIS A 107 -25.04 -8.02 9.56
CA HIS A 107 -25.06 -7.02 8.49
C HIS A 107 -26.47 -6.46 8.28
N ASP A 108 -26.64 -5.16 8.52
CA ASP A 108 -27.85 -4.41 8.20
C ASP A 108 -27.45 -3.01 7.66
N PRO A 109 -27.57 -2.73 6.35
CA PRO A 109 -28.13 -3.61 5.31
C PRO A 109 -27.23 -4.81 4.98
N TYR A 110 -27.77 -5.81 4.29
CA TYR A 110 -26.98 -6.95 3.79
C TYR A 110 -25.89 -6.50 2.82
N VAL A 111 -24.70 -7.08 2.96
CA VAL A 111 -23.50 -6.68 2.20
C VAL A 111 -23.08 -7.79 1.24
N GLY A 112 -22.49 -7.43 0.10
CA GLY A 112 -21.94 -8.43 -0.83
C GLY A 112 -20.62 -9.05 -0.34
N THR A 113 -19.89 -8.34 0.51
CA THR A 113 -18.58 -8.74 1.02
C THR A 113 -18.30 -8.13 2.38
N PHE A 114 -17.49 -8.80 3.20
CA PHE A 114 -17.03 -8.30 4.48
C PHE A 114 -15.61 -8.78 4.78
N THR A 115 -14.75 -7.93 5.36
CA THR A 115 -13.33 -8.24 5.62
C THR A 115 -12.99 -8.16 7.11
N TYR A 116 -12.44 -9.25 7.64
CA TYR A 116 -11.86 -9.33 8.98
C TYR A 116 -10.36 -9.06 8.92
N ALA A 117 -9.82 -8.45 9.99
CA ALA A 117 -8.41 -8.18 10.15
C ALA A 117 -7.92 -8.77 11.48
N PHE A 118 -6.85 -9.55 11.43
CA PHE A 118 -6.22 -10.19 12.58
C PHE A 118 -4.77 -9.69 12.65
N ALA A 119 -4.35 -9.11 13.77
CA ALA A 119 -2.94 -8.79 13.94
C ALA A 119 -2.13 -10.09 13.98
N LEU A 120 -1.09 -10.21 13.15
CA LEU A 120 -0.23 -11.40 13.10
C LEU A 120 0.44 -11.67 14.46
N ALA A 121 0.75 -10.61 15.20
CA ALA A 121 1.29 -10.70 16.56
C ALA A 121 0.32 -11.38 17.54
N ASP A 122 -0.98 -11.11 17.45
CA ASP A 122 -2.00 -11.73 18.31
C ASP A 122 -2.20 -13.22 17.96
N LEU A 123 -1.95 -13.59 16.71
CA LEU A 123 -1.94 -14.98 16.25
C LEU A 123 -0.65 -15.73 16.62
N GLY A 124 0.38 -15.03 17.12
CA GLY A 124 1.72 -15.59 17.33
C GLY A 124 2.38 -16.07 16.03
N ALA A 125 2.00 -15.49 14.90
CA ALA A 125 2.37 -15.95 13.57
C ALA A 125 3.52 -15.11 12.98
N ASN A 126 4.50 -15.78 12.35
CA ASN A 126 5.62 -15.16 11.67
C ASN A 126 5.60 -15.49 10.17
N PRO A 127 6.26 -14.69 9.32
CA PRO A 127 6.42 -15.03 7.90
C PRO A 127 7.03 -16.43 7.70
N GLY A 128 6.35 -17.25 6.89
CA GLY A 128 6.69 -18.66 6.65
C GLY A 128 5.84 -19.65 7.46
N ASP A 129 5.16 -19.21 8.51
CA ASP A 129 4.25 -20.05 9.28
C ASP A 129 2.97 -20.33 8.48
N THR A 130 2.39 -21.51 8.68
CA THR A 130 1.09 -21.87 8.11
C THR A 130 -0.01 -21.58 9.15
N LEU A 131 -1.02 -20.83 8.72
CA LEU A 131 -2.24 -20.58 9.47
C LEU A 131 -3.40 -21.34 8.87
N HIS A 132 -4.27 -21.86 9.73
CA HIS A 132 -5.59 -22.33 9.34
C HIS A 132 -6.55 -21.15 9.38
N VAL A 133 -7.23 -20.92 8.26
CA VAL A 133 -8.19 -19.83 8.10
C VAL A 133 -9.53 -20.41 7.72
N ALA A 134 -10.59 -19.96 8.38
CA ALA A 134 -11.94 -20.41 8.10
C ALA A 134 -12.93 -19.24 8.10
N GLY A 135 -13.96 -19.40 7.29
CA GLY A 135 -15.08 -18.48 7.18
C GLY A 135 -16.39 -19.23 7.24
N HIS A 136 -17.38 -18.62 7.87
CA HIS A 136 -18.77 -19.06 7.86
C HIS A 136 -19.67 -17.86 7.61
N ALA A 137 -20.77 -18.07 6.89
CA ALA A 137 -21.75 -17.02 6.64
C ALA A 137 -23.16 -17.56 6.47
N PHE A 138 -24.11 -16.74 6.93
CA PHE A 138 -25.51 -16.83 6.56
C PHE A 138 -25.78 -15.85 5.42
N LEU A 139 -26.23 -16.37 4.29
CA LEU A 139 -26.46 -15.60 3.07
C LEU A 139 -27.93 -15.58 2.69
N MET A 140 -28.34 -14.47 2.07
CA MET A 140 -29.67 -14.33 1.53
C MET A 140 -29.67 -13.65 0.16
N THR A 141 -30.59 -14.05 -0.71
CA THR A 141 -30.83 -13.34 -1.98
C THR A 141 -31.90 -12.26 -1.81
N PRO A 142 -32.03 -11.31 -2.76
CA PRO A 142 -33.15 -10.36 -2.78
C PRO A 142 -34.54 -11.00 -2.81
N SER A 143 -34.62 -12.27 -3.23
CA SER A 143 -35.86 -13.07 -3.23
C SER A 143 -36.06 -13.87 -1.94
N TYR A 144 -35.30 -13.57 -0.87
CA TYR A 144 -35.38 -14.22 0.44
C TYR A 144 -35.05 -15.72 0.45
N ASN A 145 -34.23 -16.20 -0.49
CA ASN A 145 -33.65 -17.54 -0.37
C ASN A 145 -32.51 -17.50 0.64
N PHE A 146 -32.49 -18.44 1.58
CA PHE A 146 -31.47 -18.54 2.62
C PHE A 146 -30.44 -19.63 2.31
N ASN A 147 -29.19 -19.40 2.68
CA ASN A 147 -28.12 -20.40 2.60
C ASN A 147 -27.14 -20.22 3.77
N GLU A 148 -26.57 -21.32 4.22
CA GLU A 148 -25.46 -21.35 5.17
C GLU A 148 -24.23 -21.90 4.43
N ALA A 149 -23.13 -21.16 4.46
CA ALA A 149 -21.93 -21.52 3.75
C ALA A 149 -20.70 -21.46 4.66
N GLN A 150 -19.78 -22.40 4.45
CA GLN A 150 -18.52 -22.47 5.18
C GLN A 150 -17.37 -22.81 4.24
N GLY A 151 -16.18 -22.36 4.60
CA GLY A 151 -14.96 -22.54 3.82
C GLY A 151 -13.76 -22.56 4.76
N HIS A 152 -12.75 -23.34 4.41
CA HIS A 152 -11.48 -23.36 5.12
C HIS A 152 -10.33 -23.46 4.12
N THR A 153 -9.19 -22.90 4.51
CA THR A 153 -7.95 -23.03 3.75
C THR A 153 -6.75 -22.93 4.68
N GLU A 154 -5.61 -23.43 4.22
CA GLU A 154 -4.32 -23.13 4.82
C GLU A 154 -3.70 -21.93 4.10
N PHE A 155 -3.08 -21.05 4.88
CA PHE A 155 -2.41 -19.85 4.37
C PHE A 155 -1.01 -19.77 4.95
N VAL A 156 0.00 -19.74 4.09
CA VAL A 156 1.37 -19.45 4.50
C VAL A 156 1.53 -17.93 4.63
N VAL A 157 1.90 -17.45 5.81
CA VAL A 157 2.13 -16.03 6.05
C VAL A 157 3.26 -15.54 5.15
N ASN A 158 2.95 -14.65 4.22
CA ASN A 158 3.94 -14.14 3.29
C ASN A 158 4.84 -13.12 3.99
N ARG A 159 6.13 -13.14 3.65
CA ARG A 159 7.06 -12.10 4.07
C ARG A 159 6.89 -10.87 3.17
N CYS A 160 6.57 -9.73 3.77
CA CYS A 160 6.55 -8.43 3.10
C CYS A 160 7.95 -8.00 2.70
N GLY A 161 8.05 -7.31 1.56
CA GLY A 161 9.27 -7.05 0.79
C GLY A 161 10.59 -7.14 1.56
N THR A 162 11.26 -8.30 1.50
CA THR A 162 12.74 -8.36 1.51
C THR A 162 13.32 -8.70 0.15
N THR A 163 12.45 -8.99 -0.83
CA THR A 163 12.84 -9.27 -2.20
C THR A 163 12.38 -8.10 -3.05
N PRO A 164 13.30 -7.43 -3.76
CA PRO A 164 12.94 -6.33 -4.62
C PRO A 164 11.95 -6.72 -5.72
N PRO A 165 11.05 -5.81 -6.14
CA PRO A 165 10.31 -5.98 -7.37
C PRO A 165 11.29 -6.23 -8.54
N PRO A 166 11.03 -7.20 -9.42
CA PRO A 166 11.85 -7.38 -10.62
C PRO A 166 11.70 -6.14 -11.53
N PRO A 167 12.77 -5.71 -12.22
CA PRO A 167 12.67 -4.59 -13.15
C PRO A 167 11.63 -4.80 -14.24
N GLY A 168 10.84 -3.77 -14.52
CA GLY A 168 9.76 -3.87 -15.49
C GLY A 168 8.41 -4.28 -14.91
N LYS A 169 8.23 -4.06 -13.61
CA LYS A 169 6.93 -3.97 -12.91
C LYS A 169 7.05 -3.00 -11.74
N ASP A 170 7.94 -2.02 -11.90
CA ASP A 170 8.43 -1.20 -10.83
C ASP A 170 8.47 0.28 -11.22
N ILE A 171 8.35 1.13 -10.22
CA ILE A 171 8.72 2.55 -10.29
C ILE A 171 9.80 2.78 -9.26
N VAL A 172 10.89 3.42 -9.69
CA VAL A 172 11.94 3.86 -8.76
C VAL A 172 11.67 5.30 -8.39
N VAL A 173 11.70 5.62 -7.09
CA VAL A 173 11.46 6.98 -6.60
C VAL A 173 12.67 7.47 -5.83
N PHE A 174 13.09 8.68 -6.19
CA PHE A 174 14.08 9.47 -5.48
C PHE A 174 13.45 10.81 -5.15
N ASN A 175 13.26 11.11 -3.87
CA ASN A 175 12.74 12.41 -3.45
C ASN A 175 13.88 13.35 -3.05
N ASP A 176 14.89 13.37 -3.91
CA ASP A 176 16.06 14.23 -3.87
C ASP A 176 16.68 14.23 -5.29
N ILE A 177 16.92 15.41 -5.85
CA ILE A 177 17.54 15.61 -7.17
C ILE A 177 19.07 15.54 -7.06
N ASN A 178 19.62 15.94 -5.93
CA ASN A 178 21.04 16.17 -5.74
C ASN A 178 21.92 14.91 -5.78
N PRO A 179 21.41 13.67 -5.56
CA PRO A 179 22.17 12.46 -5.88
C PRO A 179 22.61 12.38 -7.34
N PHE A 180 21.98 13.15 -8.24
CA PHE A 180 22.21 13.13 -9.68
C PHE A 180 22.93 14.36 -10.24
N ASP A 181 23.04 15.44 -9.48
CA ASP A 181 23.77 16.64 -9.89
C ASP A 181 25.29 16.43 -9.85
N ASN A 182 26.06 17.38 -10.39
CA ASN A 182 27.52 17.29 -10.45
C ASN A 182 28.19 17.21 -9.06
N THR A 183 27.59 17.79 -8.03
CA THR A 183 28.11 17.74 -6.65
C THR A 183 27.90 16.35 -6.06
N GLY A 184 26.70 15.78 -6.17
CA GLY A 184 26.42 14.40 -5.77
C GLY A 184 27.22 13.39 -6.59
N MET A 185 27.38 13.65 -7.89
CA MET A 185 28.23 12.87 -8.79
C MET A 185 29.73 13.00 -8.52
N ALA A 186 30.19 13.83 -7.57
CA ALA A 186 31.56 13.75 -7.10
C ALA A 186 31.82 12.40 -6.38
N ASN A 187 30.78 11.79 -5.80
CA ASN A 187 30.83 10.47 -5.19
C ASN A 187 30.77 9.36 -6.25
N ASP A 188 31.77 8.48 -6.28
CA ASP A 188 31.81 7.34 -7.19
C ASP A 188 30.65 6.35 -6.99
N ASN A 189 30.11 6.23 -5.78
CA ASN A 189 28.93 5.39 -5.54
C ASN A 189 27.66 5.97 -6.16
N ASN A 190 27.49 7.30 -6.23
CA ASN A 190 26.40 7.93 -6.97
C ASN A 190 26.52 7.65 -8.49
N LYS A 191 27.75 7.68 -9.01
CA LYS A 191 28.03 7.28 -10.41
C LYS A 191 27.64 5.82 -10.64
N LEU A 192 28.03 4.93 -9.72
CA LEU A 192 27.67 3.50 -9.79
C LEU A 192 26.15 3.28 -9.73
N MET A 193 25.44 4.01 -8.87
CA MET A 193 23.98 3.98 -8.79
C MET A 193 23.34 4.29 -10.15
N VAL A 194 23.81 5.33 -10.86
CA VAL A 194 23.32 5.70 -12.19
C VAL A 194 23.60 4.60 -13.21
N LYS A 195 24.80 4.00 -13.19
CA LYS A 195 25.12 2.86 -14.06
C LYS A 195 24.16 1.70 -13.82
N ASN A 196 23.92 1.35 -12.56
CA ASN A 196 23.01 0.28 -12.17
C ASN A 196 21.54 0.60 -12.54
N LEU A 197 21.15 1.87 -12.47
CA LEU A 197 19.80 2.32 -12.85
C LEU A 197 19.50 2.05 -14.33
N VAL A 198 20.48 2.22 -15.23
CA VAL A 198 20.31 2.06 -16.69
C VAL A 198 20.73 0.69 -17.23
N ASN A 199 21.71 0.03 -16.61
CA ASN A 199 22.21 -1.29 -17.02
C ASN A 199 21.50 -2.48 -16.37
N TYR A 200 20.32 -2.28 -15.81
CA TYR A 200 19.56 -3.35 -15.21
C TYR A 200 19.13 -4.42 -16.22
N THR A 201 18.82 -5.61 -15.71
CA THR A 201 18.31 -6.75 -16.48
C THR A 201 16.81 -6.92 -16.25
N THR A 202 16.06 -7.15 -17.32
CA THR A 202 14.63 -7.50 -17.27
C THR A 202 14.34 -8.60 -18.30
N SER A 203 13.26 -9.35 -18.11
CA SER A 203 12.79 -10.37 -19.05
C SER A 203 11.96 -9.80 -20.20
N GLY A 204 11.55 -8.53 -20.13
CA GLY A 204 10.70 -7.90 -21.14
C GLY A 204 11.48 -7.32 -22.34
N PRO A 205 10.80 -7.02 -23.47
CA PRO A 205 11.43 -6.50 -24.69
C PRO A 205 12.22 -5.18 -24.48
N ARG A 206 11.92 -4.41 -23.43
CA ARG A 206 12.66 -3.17 -23.11
C ARG A 206 14.07 -3.40 -22.57
N GLY A 207 14.42 -4.62 -22.17
CA GLY A 207 15.74 -4.93 -21.60
C GLY A 207 16.92 -4.66 -22.53
N THR A 208 16.69 -4.72 -23.84
CA THR A 208 17.68 -4.43 -24.90
C THR A 208 17.58 -3.01 -25.45
N GLY A 209 16.75 -2.14 -24.84
CA GLY A 209 16.65 -0.75 -25.26
C GLY A 209 18.00 -0.01 -25.12
N THR A 210 18.23 0.95 -26.00
CA THR A 210 19.49 1.71 -26.12
C THR A 210 19.30 3.19 -25.80
N LYS A 211 18.10 3.59 -25.37
CA LYS A 211 17.77 4.98 -25.06
C LYS A 211 17.30 5.19 -23.63
N VAL A 212 17.63 6.35 -23.11
CA VAL A 212 17.12 6.90 -21.85
C VAL A 212 16.40 8.21 -22.17
N LEU A 213 15.14 8.31 -21.74
CA LEU A 213 14.37 9.54 -21.89
C LEU A 213 14.48 10.40 -20.63
N PHE A 214 14.73 11.68 -20.81
CA PHE A 214 14.60 12.69 -19.78
C PHE A 214 13.34 13.50 -20.08
N ASP A 215 12.30 13.31 -19.27
CA ASP A 215 11.13 14.16 -19.32
C ASP A 215 11.26 15.28 -18.27
N ARG A 216 11.57 16.48 -18.77
CA ARG A 216 11.57 17.74 -18.01
C ARG A 216 10.39 18.62 -18.41
N GLY A 217 9.32 17.99 -18.91
CA GLY A 217 8.03 18.62 -19.20
C GLY A 217 7.20 18.88 -17.94
N ARG A 218 5.90 19.09 -18.10
CA ARG A 218 4.92 19.22 -16.99
C ARG A 218 5.23 20.33 -16.00
N ASP A 219 5.63 21.49 -16.52
CA ASP A 219 6.08 22.64 -15.74
C ASP A 219 7.18 22.26 -14.72
N SER A 220 8.04 21.31 -15.10
CA SER A 220 9.11 20.84 -14.23
C SER A 220 10.05 21.98 -13.83
N VAL A 221 10.46 21.96 -12.55
CA VAL A 221 11.53 22.83 -12.04
C VAL A 221 12.85 22.60 -12.80
N CYS A 222 13.01 21.43 -13.43
CA CYS A 222 14.16 21.05 -14.24
C CYS A 222 14.12 21.54 -15.70
N GLY A 223 13.01 22.13 -16.17
CA GLY A 223 12.72 22.43 -17.59
C GLY A 223 13.62 23.44 -18.31
N GLY A 224 14.72 23.91 -17.70
CA GLY A 224 15.74 24.70 -18.41
C GLY A 224 16.52 25.73 -17.60
N THR A 225 16.13 26.04 -16.36
CA THR A 225 16.80 27.05 -15.52
C THR A 225 17.03 26.65 -14.05
N GLY A 226 16.69 25.42 -13.66
CA GLY A 226 16.80 24.93 -12.28
C GLY A 226 18.07 24.13 -11.97
N GLU A 227 18.10 23.55 -10.75
CA GLU A 227 19.22 22.74 -10.21
C GLU A 227 19.53 21.47 -11.01
N CYS A 228 18.61 21.02 -11.85
CA CYS A 228 18.68 19.84 -12.72
C CYS A 228 18.75 20.20 -14.22
N ASN A 229 19.34 21.35 -14.55
CA ASN A 229 19.65 21.71 -15.94
C ASN A 229 20.80 20.86 -16.52
N ASP A 230 21.07 20.99 -17.83
CA ASP A 230 22.09 20.18 -18.50
C ASP A 230 23.51 20.38 -17.97
N SER A 231 23.84 21.59 -17.53
CA SER A 231 25.14 21.87 -16.91
C SER A 231 25.28 21.14 -15.59
N ASN A 232 24.24 21.16 -14.75
CA ASN A 232 24.29 20.52 -13.43
C ASN A 232 24.17 18.99 -13.51
N LEU A 233 23.55 18.44 -14.56
CA LEU A 233 23.47 17.00 -14.78
C LEU A 233 24.58 16.45 -15.71
N SER A 234 25.55 17.28 -16.12
CA SER A 234 26.52 16.92 -17.16
C SER A 234 27.29 15.63 -16.85
N THR A 235 27.62 15.39 -15.58
CA THR A 235 28.34 14.18 -15.15
C THR A 235 27.46 12.93 -15.26
N MET A 236 26.22 12.99 -14.76
CA MET A 236 25.23 11.91 -14.93
C MET A 236 25.01 11.59 -16.41
N ARG A 237 24.82 12.62 -17.24
CA ARG A 237 24.62 12.44 -18.69
C ARG A 237 25.82 11.76 -19.35
N SER A 238 27.04 12.15 -18.96
CA SER A 238 28.27 11.53 -19.46
C SER A 238 28.40 10.06 -19.04
N ILE A 239 27.97 9.71 -17.83
CA ILE A 239 27.95 8.32 -17.35
C ILE A 239 26.97 7.49 -18.18
N ILE A 240 25.74 7.96 -18.36
CA ILE A 240 24.72 7.26 -19.15
C ILE A 240 25.20 7.04 -20.59
N ALA A 241 25.79 8.06 -21.21
CA ALA A 241 26.38 7.95 -22.54
C ALA A 241 27.57 6.98 -22.58
N GLY A 242 28.41 6.97 -21.53
CA GLY A 242 29.53 6.04 -21.39
C GLY A 242 29.11 4.58 -21.25
N GLU A 243 27.91 4.32 -20.72
CA GLU A 243 27.28 2.98 -20.70
C GLU A 243 26.62 2.63 -22.05
N GLY A 244 26.73 3.49 -23.07
CA GLY A 244 26.27 3.23 -24.44
C GLY A 244 24.83 3.66 -24.74
N PHE A 245 24.16 4.37 -23.83
CA PHE A 245 22.80 4.85 -24.04
C PHE A 245 22.76 6.25 -24.66
N ALA A 246 21.87 6.46 -25.63
CA ALA A 246 21.53 7.80 -26.08
C ALA A 246 20.51 8.44 -25.11
N ILE A 247 20.70 9.72 -24.80
CA ILE A 247 19.76 10.50 -23.99
C ILE A 247 18.90 11.35 -24.93
N GLU A 248 17.59 11.21 -24.84
CA GLU A 248 16.63 12.06 -25.56
C GLU A 248 15.77 12.87 -24.59
N GLU A 249 15.51 14.11 -24.93
CA GLU A 249 14.64 15.01 -24.16
C GLU A 249 13.20 14.91 -24.68
N LEU A 250 12.23 14.73 -23.78
CA LEU A 250 10.82 14.64 -24.16
C LEU A 250 10.09 15.98 -24.05
N GLY A 251 10.29 16.71 -22.94
CA GLY A 251 9.65 18.01 -22.70
C GLY A 251 8.13 17.96 -22.79
N SER A 252 7.50 16.97 -22.13
CA SER A 252 6.08 16.67 -22.27
C SER A 252 5.14 17.80 -21.79
N THR A 253 3.92 17.82 -22.34
CA THR A 253 2.81 18.65 -21.89
C THR A 253 1.60 17.78 -21.56
N ALA A 254 0.59 18.34 -20.88
CA ALA A 254 -0.83 17.99 -21.01
C ALA A 254 -1.24 16.88 -22.01
N GLY A 255 -1.15 15.58 -21.66
CA GLY A 255 -1.62 14.48 -22.51
C GLY A 255 -0.74 14.14 -23.72
N SER A 256 0.49 14.67 -23.82
CA SER A 256 1.35 14.48 -24.98
C SER A 256 2.04 13.11 -25.02
N ILE A 257 2.19 12.43 -23.87
CA ILE A 257 2.85 11.12 -23.82
C ILE A 257 1.86 10.03 -24.20
N THR A 258 1.71 9.81 -25.51
CA THR A 258 0.77 8.83 -26.07
C THR A 258 1.43 7.48 -26.38
N THR A 259 2.75 7.43 -26.48
CA THR A 259 3.56 6.22 -26.68
C THR A 259 5.02 6.49 -26.32
N LEU A 260 5.79 5.43 -26.03
CA LEU A 260 7.25 5.50 -25.84
C LEU A 260 7.96 4.64 -26.91
N PRO A 261 8.97 5.18 -27.64
CA PRO A 261 9.70 4.45 -28.68
C PRO A 261 10.24 3.11 -28.19
N ALA A 262 10.20 2.07 -29.03
CA ALA A 262 10.53 0.68 -28.66
C ALA A 262 11.95 0.50 -28.10
N ASP A 263 12.89 1.35 -28.50
CA ASP A 263 14.29 1.36 -28.10
C ASP A 263 14.56 2.10 -26.78
N VAL A 264 13.54 2.69 -26.15
CA VAL A 264 13.64 3.28 -24.81
C VAL A 264 13.69 2.18 -23.76
N LYS A 265 14.67 2.26 -22.86
CA LYS A 265 14.85 1.37 -21.71
C LYS A 265 14.45 2.02 -20.40
N VAL A 266 14.77 3.31 -20.22
CA VAL A 266 14.47 4.07 -19.00
C VAL A 266 13.82 5.39 -19.36
N ILE A 267 12.86 5.83 -18.54
CA ILE A 267 12.38 7.21 -18.54
C ILE A 267 12.53 7.81 -17.15
N PHE A 268 13.16 8.98 -17.08
CA PHE A 268 13.24 9.83 -15.89
C PHE A 268 12.18 10.92 -15.99
N LEU A 269 11.27 10.95 -15.02
CA LEU A 269 10.27 12.01 -14.84
C LEU A 269 10.84 12.99 -13.82
N TRP A 270 11.40 14.09 -14.31
CA TRP A 270 12.11 15.05 -13.48
C TRP A 270 11.15 16.07 -12.90
N ASN A 271 10.91 15.99 -11.60
CA ASN A 271 10.25 17.00 -10.77
C ASN A 271 9.00 17.67 -11.40
N PRO A 272 8.01 16.88 -11.89
CA PRO A 272 6.86 17.40 -12.60
C PRO A 272 5.93 18.18 -11.66
N ARG A 273 5.35 19.29 -12.12
CA ARG A 273 4.39 20.11 -11.33
C ARG A 273 2.95 20.04 -11.84
N GLU A 274 2.74 19.41 -12.99
CA GLU A 274 1.41 19.11 -13.54
C GLU A 274 1.10 17.62 -13.50
N THR A 275 -0.13 17.28 -13.10
CA THR A 275 -0.59 15.89 -13.03
C THR A 275 -0.57 15.20 -14.39
N PHE A 276 -0.20 13.92 -14.41
CA PHE A 276 -0.32 13.07 -15.58
C PHE A 276 -1.77 12.62 -15.78
N THR A 277 -2.20 12.58 -17.05
CA THR A 277 -3.52 12.07 -17.42
C THR A 277 -3.54 10.54 -17.31
N ASN A 278 -4.73 9.94 -17.18
CA ASN A 278 -4.86 8.48 -17.16
C ASN A 278 -4.28 7.82 -18.42
N GLY A 279 -4.37 8.48 -19.58
CA GLY A 279 -3.78 7.99 -20.83
C GLY A 279 -2.27 7.84 -20.74
N GLU A 280 -1.59 8.79 -20.10
CA GLU A 280 -0.14 8.79 -19.96
C GLU A 280 0.31 7.82 -18.87
N ILE A 281 -0.43 7.75 -17.75
CA ILE A 281 -0.23 6.70 -16.76
C ILE A 281 -0.33 5.33 -17.41
N ASN A 282 -1.30 5.10 -18.29
CA ASN A 282 -1.42 3.82 -19.00
C ASN A 282 -0.23 3.54 -19.92
N VAL A 283 0.36 4.57 -20.54
CA VAL A 283 1.61 4.43 -21.30
C VAL A 283 2.76 4.01 -20.40
N PHE A 284 2.88 4.60 -19.20
CA PHE A 284 3.92 4.22 -18.23
C PHE A 284 3.70 2.82 -17.67
N LYS A 285 2.46 2.43 -17.36
CA LYS A 285 2.11 1.06 -16.94
C LYS A 285 2.47 0.04 -18.00
N GLN A 286 2.12 0.30 -19.25
CA GLN A 286 2.46 -0.56 -20.38
C GLN A 286 3.97 -0.67 -20.55
N PHE A 287 4.66 0.48 -20.59
CA PHE A 287 6.10 0.54 -20.71
C PHE A 287 6.82 -0.25 -19.62
N ALA A 288 6.39 -0.06 -18.37
CA ALA A 288 6.91 -0.81 -17.25
C ALA A 288 6.66 -2.30 -17.45
N SER A 289 5.42 -2.74 -17.73
CA SER A 289 5.07 -4.15 -17.96
C SER A 289 5.88 -4.85 -19.08
N GLU A 290 6.40 -4.08 -20.03
CA GLU A 290 7.27 -4.53 -21.12
C GLU A 290 8.76 -4.62 -20.72
N GLY A 291 9.10 -4.39 -19.45
CA GLY A 291 10.48 -4.39 -18.96
C GLY A 291 11.08 -2.99 -18.73
N GLY A 292 10.36 -1.93 -19.08
CA GLY A 292 10.87 -0.56 -18.97
C GLY A 292 10.97 -0.09 -17.53
N ARG A 293 11.89 0.83 -17.23
CA ARG A 293 12.00 1.44 -15.90
C ARG A 293 11.52 2.88 -15.91
N VAL A 294 10.53 3.17 -15.08
CA VAL A 294 10.09 4.54 -14.78
C VAL A 294 10.81 5.00 -13.51
N VAL A 295 11.51 6.12 -13.60
CA VAL A 295 12.15 6.77 -12.45
C VAL A 295 11.46 8.10 -12.20
N PHE A 296 10.80 8.24 -11.05
CA PHE A 296 10.21 9.50 -10.63
C PHE A 296 11.20 10.23 -9.72
N ILE A 297 11.59 11.44 -10.11
CA ILE A 297 12.48 12.30 -9.32
C ILE A 297 11.64 13.41 -8.69
N GLY A 298 11.33 13.26 -7.40
CA GLY A 298 10.71 14.30 -6.58
C GLY A 298 11.75 15.21 -5.93
N GLU A 299 11.40 15.78 -4.78
CA GLU A 299 12.31 16.54 -3.91
C GLU A 299 11.72 16.65 -2.49
N TRP A 300 12.48 17.23 -1.55
CA TRP A 300 12.00 17.60 -0.23
C TRP A 300 10.92 18.68 -0.31
N GLN A 301 10.01 18.65 0.67
CA GLN A 301 8.75 19.42 0.65
C GLN A 301 8.89 20.93 0.44
N GLY A 302 9.97 21.55 0.90
CA GLY A 302 10.15 23.00 0.77
C GLY A 302 10.75 23.45 -0.56
N TYR A 303 11.27 22.52 -1.37
CA TYR A 303 11.70 22.78 -2.73
C TYR A 303 10.65 22.32 -3.75
N TYR A 304 10.01 21.17 -3.49
CA TYR A 304 9.00 20.58 -4.36
C TYR A 304 7.61 20.58 -3.70
N ASP A 305 6.77 21.52 -4.13
CA ASP A 305 5.42 21.74 -3.61
C ASP A 305 4.36 20.77 -4.15
N ALA A 306 4.76 19.77 -4.94
CA ALA A 306 3.85 18.85 -5.63
C ALA A 306 3.85 17.42 -5.06
N ILE A 307 4.02 17.26 -3.75
CA ILE A 307 3.90 15.95 -3.06
C ILE A 307 2.55 15.27 -3.33
N THR A 308 1.45 16.05 -3.38
CA THR A 308 0.12 15.51 -3.71
C THR A 308 0.07 14.94 -5.13
N LEU A 309 0.79 15.54 -6.08
CA LEU A 309 0.90 15.05 -7.45
C LEU A 309 1.70 13.75 -7.50
N GLU A 310 2.84 13.69 -6.80
CA GLU A 310 3.63 12.46 -6.72
C GLU A 310 2.79 11.32 -6.14
N ASN A 311 2.07 11.55 -5.04
CA ASN A 311 1.19 10.54 -4.44
C ASN A 311 0.03 10.14 -5.37
N ASP A 312 -0.55 11.07 -6.13
CA ASP A 312 -1.56 10.75 -7.15
C ASP A 312 -0.96 9.89 -8.28
N PHE A 313 0.24 10.23 -8.76
CA PHE A 313 0.96 9.44 -9.75
C PHE A 313 1.25 8.02 -9.26
N LEU A 314 1.80 7.89 -8.05
CA LEU A 314 2.10 6.59 -7.44
C LEU A 314 0.83 5.75 -7.26
N GLY A 315 -0.23 6.32 -6.69
CA GLY A 315 -1.51 5.65 -6.52
C GLY A 315 -2.13 5.21 -7.86
N LYS A 316 -2.07 6.07 -8.89
CA LYS A 316 -2.56 5.73 -10.24
C LYS A 316 -1.74 4.65 -10.92
N MET A 317 -0.44 4.58 -10.64
CA MET A 317 0.41 3.48 -11.07
C MET A 317 0.15 2.17 -10.29
N GLY A 318 -0.64 2.21 -9.21
CA GLY A 318 -0.96 1.07 -8.36
C GLY A 318 0.03 0.86 -7.22
N ALA A 319 0.94 1.81 -6.99
CA ALA A 319 1.84 1.79 -5.85
C ALA A 319 1.09 2.21 -4.57
N VAL A 320 1.44 1.57 -3.45
CA VAL A 320 0.93 1.91 -2.11
C VAL A 320 1.88 2.88 -1.40
N MET A 321 3.14 2.91 -1.83
CA MET A 321 4.13 3.88 -1.40
C MET A 321 3.60 5.31 -1.47
N THR A 322 3.89 6.09 -0.42
CA THR A 322 3.56 7.52 -0.38
C THR A 322 4.76 8.35 0.05
N ASN A 323 4.84 9.57 -0.47
CA ASN A 323 5.71 10.63 0.01
C ASN A 323 4.97 11.42 1.11
N THR A 324 5.61 11.56 2.27
CA THR A 324 5.08 12.27 3.46
C THR A 324 5.74 13.64 3.68
N GLY A 325 6.58 14.08 2.75
CA GLY A 325 7.33 15.33 2.86
C GLY A 325 8.47 15.26 3.86
N GLN A 326 8.68 16.35 4.60
CA GLN A 326 9.82 16.59 5.50
C GLN A 326 11.10 17.02 4.77
N ALA A 327 12.06 17.48 5.56
CA ALA A 327 13.41 17.86 5.17
C ALA A 327 14.37 16.97 5.97
N VAL A 328 14.94 15.93 5.35
CA VAL A 328 15.79 14.94 6.02
C VAL A 328 17.20 14.96 5.44
N ASP A 329 18.20 14.87 6.33
CA ASP A 329 19.64 14.91 6.01
C ASP A 329 20.01 16.07 5.09
N CYS A 330 19.56 17.28 5.46
CA CYS A 330 19.75 18.46 4.63
C CYS A 330 21.19 19.02 4.69
N GLY A 331 21.70 19.45 3.54
CA GLY A 331 23.12 19.62 3.24
C GLY A 331 23.68 18.38 2.53
N TYR A 332 24.68 18.54 1.64
CA TYR A 332 25.31 17.39 0.98
C TYR A 332 25.94 16.44 2.02
N ASN A 333 25.26 15.33 2.27
CA ASN A 333 25.57 14.34 3.28
C ASN A 333 25.83 12.98 2.61
N THR A 334 26.85 12.27 3.07
CA THR A 334 27.14 10.91 2.60
C THR A 334 26.57 9.90 3.59
N LEU A 335 25.54 9.19 3.16
CA LEU A 335 24.91 8.11 3.91
C LEU A 335 25.79 6.86 3.83
N PRO A 336 26.09 6.20 4.96
CA PRO A 336 26.98 5.05 4.99
C PRO A 336 26.30 3.78 4.45
N GLN A 337 27.09 2.73 4.21
CA GLN A 337 26.61 1.42 3.75
C GLN A 337 25.44 0.87 4.57
N ALA A 338 25.43 1.11 5.88
CA ALA A 338 24.38 0.67 6.79
C ALA A 338 22.99 1.26 6.45
N SER A 339 22.96 2.42 5.79
CA SER A 339 21.74 3.05 5.30
C SER A 339 21.27 2.46 3.96
N LEU A 340 22.13 1.75 3.22
CA LEU A 340 21.76 1.10 1.95
C LEU A 340 21.05 -0.24 2.20
N ARG A 341 20.20 -0.64 1.25
CA ARG A 341 19.60 -1.99 1.22
C ARG A 341 20.08 -2.75 -0.02
N PRO A 342 20.32 -4.06 0.06
CA PRO A 342 20.75 -4.84 -1.10
C PRO A 342 19.72 -4.77 -2.23
N HIS A 343 20.09 -4.17 -3.36
CA HIS A 343 19.28 -4.04 -4.56
C HIS A 343 20.21 -4.00 -5.76
N GLN A 344 19.73 -4.33 -6.96
CA GLN A 344 20.55 -4.16 -8.18
C GLN A 344 21.01 -2.70 -8.37
N ILE A 345 20.18 -1.73 -7.95
CA ILE A 345 20.48 -0.29 -8.04
C ILE A 345 21.62 0.09 -7.08
N THR A 346 21.63 -0.51 -5.89
CA THR A 346 22.65 -0.29 -4.85
C THR A 346 23.79 -1.30 -4.89
N GLN A 347 23.82 -2.15 -5.92
CA GLN A 347 24.78 -3.25 -5.99
C GLN A 347 26.20 -2.71 -6.10
N GLY A 348 27.06 -3.18 -5.21
CA GLY A 348 28.46 -2.77 -5.13
C GLY A 348 28.67 -1.40 -4.49
N MET A 349 27.61 -0.70 -4.08
CA MET A 349 27.73 0.59 -3.41
C MET A 349 28.10 0.44 -1.93
N THR A 350 28.94 1.34 -1.44
CA THR A 350 29.34 1.43 -0.01
C THR A 350 28.75 2.63 0.71
N ASP A 351 28.20 3.60 -0.03
CA ASP A 351 27.60 4.82 0.49
C ASP A 351 26.77 5.49 -0.62
N VAL A 352 26.05 6.56 -0.29
CA VAL A 352 25.40 7.43 -1.27
C VAL A 352 25.41 8.86 -0.76
N THR A 353 25.71 9.82 -1.63
CA THR A 353 25.61 11.24 -1.30
C THR A 353 24.24 11.76 -1.70
N ILE A 354 23.54 12.36 -0.74
CA ILE A 354 22.25 13.03 -0.90
C ILE A 354 22.41 14.46 -0.41
N ALA A 355 21.42 15.34 -0.62
CA ALA A 355 21.48 16.69 -0.08
C ALA A 355 20.30 17.09 0.78
N CYS A 356 19.07 16.70 0.49
CA CYS A 356 17.92 16.91 1.37
C CYS A 356 16.77 16.13 0.75
N SER A 357 16.08 15.29 1.52
CA SER A 357 15.08 14.40 0.92
C SER A 357 13.76 14.38 1.69
N SER A 358 12.65 14.22 0.95
CA SER A 358 11.37 13.85 1.56
C SER A 358 11.35 12.37 1.94
N VAL A 359 10.57 12.04 2.97
CA VAL A 359 10.40 10.68 3.47
C VAL A 359 9.35 9.92 2.66
N LEU A 360 9.75 8.75 2.17
CA LEU A 360 8.86 7.74 1.63
C LEU A 360 8.37 6.82 2.76
N VAL A 361 7.10 6.46 2.69
CA VAL A 361 6.49 5.36 3.45
C VAL A 361 6.19 4.24 2.45
N PRO A 362 7.04 3.20 2.37
CA PRO A 362 6.83 2.08 1.47
C PRO A 362 5.57 1.30 1.83
N GLY A 363 4.88 0.79 0.81
CA GLY A 363 3.87 -0.25 0.99
C GLY A 363 4.48 -1.65 1.18
N PRO A 364 3.64 -2.67 1.40
CA PRO A 364 4.12 -4.00 1.80
C PRO A 364 4.93 -4.75 0.73
N ASN A 365 4.80 -4.35 -0.54
CA ASN A 365 5.53 -4.91 -1.69
C ASN A 365 6.58 -3.95 -2.26
N ASP A 366 6.84 -2.85 -1.56
CA ASP A 366 7.81 -1.86 -1.98
C ASP A 366 9.14 -2.15 -1.28
N TYR A 367 10.25 -1.78 -1.91
CA TYR A 367 11.58 -2.11 -1.45
C TYR A 367 12.40 -0.83 -1.25
N PRO A 368 12.75 -0.48 0.00
CA PRO A 368 13.65 0.64 0.27
C PRO A 368 15.00 0.44 -0.41
N LEU A 369 15.54 1.47 -1.05
CA LEU A 369 16.89 1.48 -1.60
C LEU A 369 17.89 2.00 -0.57
N TYR A 370 17.56 3.12 0.08
CA TYR A 370 18.34 3.65 1.18
C TYR A 370 17.50 4.45 2.16
N TYR A 371 18.01 4.52 3.38
CA TYR A 371 17.45 5.22 4.52
C TYR A 371 18.28 6.46 4.85
N ASP A 372 17.75 7.30 5.73
CA ASP A 372 18.45 8.44 6.31
C ASP A 372 19.69 8.03 7.14
N SER A 373 20.43 9.02 7.62
CA SER A 373 21.64 8.85 8.43
C SER A 373 21.38 8.12 9.76
N SER A 374 20.15 8.21 10.29
CA SER A 374 19.72 7.45 11.47
C SER A 374 19.23 6.03 11.15
N ASN A 375 19.11 5.70 9.85
CA ASN A 375 18.62 4.42 9.34
C ASN A 375 17.17 4.08 9.79
N THR A 376 16.33 5.11 9.94
CA THR A 376 14.93 4.97 10.40
C THR A 376 13.89 5.44 9.39
N LYS A 377 14.26 6.31 8.45
CA LYS A 377 13.36 6.89 7.42
C LYS A 377 13.82 6.49 6.04
N VAL A 378 12.90 6.07 5.17
CA VAL A 378 13.22 5.71 3.78
C VAL A 378 13.26 6.95 2.92
N LEU A 379 14.34 7.14 2.16
CA LEU A 379 14.55 8.33 1.31
C LEU A 379 14.49 8.00 -0.18
N SER A 380 14.69 6.73 -0.54
CA SER A 380 14.46 6.22 -1.88
C SER A 380 13.97 4.79 -1.81
N ALA A 381 13.08 4.41 -2.72
CA ALA A 381 12.50 3.08 -2.78
C ALA A 381 12.09 2.71 -4.20
N VAL A 382 11.83 1.42 -4.39
CA VAL A 382 11.23 0.84 -5.58
C VAL A 382 9.83 0.38 -5.20
N ALA A 383 8.82 0.87 -5.90
CA ALA A 383 7.45 0.45 -5.68
C ALA A 383 6.96 -0.55 -6.73
N THR A 384 6.15 -1.50 -6.29
CA THR A 384 5.43 -2.41 -7.20
C THR A 384 4.28 -1.66 -7.87
N ILE A 385 4.04 -1.93 -9.16
CA ILE A 385 2.93 -1.33 -9.92
C ILE A 385 1.81 -2.32 -10.19
N ASP A 386 0.59 -1.79 -10.38
CA ASP A 386 -0.51 -2.52 -11.02
C ASP A 386 -0.55 -2.16 -12.52
N PRO A 387 -0.22 -3.11 -13.42
CA PRO A 387 -0.22 -2.86 -14.87
C PRO A 387 -1.63 -2.72 -15.45
N THR A 388 -2.70 -2.92 -14.68
CA THR A 388 -4.08 -2.79 -15.16
C THR A 388 -4.34 -1.36 -15.66
N PRO A 389 -4.78 -1.17 -16.92
CA PRO A 389 -5.05 0.15 -17.46
C PRO A 389 -6.17 0.87 -16.70
N LEU A 390 -5.96 2.15 -16.42
CA LEU A 390 -6.98 3.06 -15.91
C LEU A 390 -8.01 3.40 -17.00
N PRO A 391 -9.28 3.61 -16.66
CA PRO A 391 -10.27 4.06 -17.63
C PRO A 391 -9.94 5.47 -18.13
N LEU A 392 -10.02 5.68 -19.44
CA LEU A 392 -9.74 6.97 -20.08
C LEU A 392 -10.85 8.01 -19.89
N GLY A 393 -11.99 7.62 -19.30
CA GLY A 393 -13.21 8.43 -19.20
C GLY A 393 -13.54 9.00 -17.81
N PHE A 394 -12.67 8.87 -16.80
CA PHE A 394 -12.94 9.46 -15.49
C PHE A 394 -12.61 10.96 -15.48
N VAL A 395 -13.62 11.78 -15.78
CA VAL A 395 -13.69 13.13 -15.25
C VAL A 395 -13.91 12.97 -13.75
N GLN A 396 -12.93 13.33 -12.91
CA GLN A 396 -13.22 13.50 -11.48
C GLN A 396 -14.44 14.43 -11.40
N PRO A 397 -15.53 14.07 -10.69
CA PRO A 397 -16.58 15.03 -10.46
C PRO A 397 -15.90 16.25 -9.85
N ALA A 398 -16.03 17.40 -10.51
CA ALA A 398 -15.53 18.65 -9.99
C ALA A 398 -15.96 18.70 -8.52
N ARG A 399 -15.00 18.84 -7.60
CA ARG A 399 -15.36 19.25 -6.25
C ARG A 399 -16.14 20.53 -6.46
N VAL A 400 -17.44 20.46 -6.27
CA VAL A 400 -18.28 21.65 -6.15
C VAL A 400 -17.72 22.31 -4.90
N THR A 401 -16.83 23.28 -5.09
CA THR A 401 -16.60 24.32 -4.09
C THR A 401 -17.97 24.95 -3.92
N MET A 402 -18.72 24.43 -2.94
CA MET A 402 -19.83 25.16 -2.39
C MET A 402 -19.20 26.42 -1.81
N ALA A 403 -19.31 27.52 -2.56
CA ALA A 403 -19.15 28.83 -1.96
C ALA A 403 -20.02 28.84 -0.70
N PRO A 404 -19.54 29.37 0.45
CA PRO A 404 -20.37 29.46 1.64
C PRO A 404 -21.61 30.26 1.24
N GLN A 405 -22.76 29.58 1.13
CA GLN A 405 -24.01 30.30 1.02
C GLN A 405 -24.17 31.03 2.34
N SER A 406 -24.02 32.35 2.28
CA SER A 406 -24.36 33.23 3.38
C SER A 406 -25.78 32.89 3.81
N LEU A 407 -25.94 32.34 5.01
CA LEU A 407 -27.23 32.24 5.68
C LEU A 407 -27.68 33.66 6.03
N HIS A 408 -28.24 34.37 5.06
CA HIS A 408 -29.14 35.47 5.31
C HIS A 408 -30.56 34.98 5.06
N PRO A 409 -31.48 35.12 6.04
CA PRO A 409 -32.85 34.67 5.86
C PRO A 409 -33.53 35.53 4.81
N LEU A 410 -34.12 34.88 3.80
CA LEU A 410 -35.12 35.47 2.93
C LEU A 410 -36.36 35.77 3.79
N LEU A 411 -36.40 36.94 4.43
CA LEU A 411 -37.62 37.50 5.00
C LEU A 411 -38.14 38.55 4.02
N ASN A 412 -39.29 38.24 3.41
CA ASN A 412 -40.06 39.18 2.60
C ASN A 412 -40.86 40.11 3.53
N PRO A 413 -40.58 41.42 3.61
CA PRO A 413 -41.14 42.31 4.64
C PRO A 413 -42.62 42.70 4.42
N SER A 414 -43.34 42.07 3.48
CA SER A 414 -44.75 42.35 3.19
C SER A 414 -45.67 41.13 3.28
N SER A 415 -45.21 40.00 3.84
CA SER A 415 -46.04 38.82 4.07
C SER A 415 -46.64 38.82 5.48
N ALA A 416 -47.97 38.79 5.59
CA ALA A 416 -48.67 38.67 6.87
C ALA A 416 -48.67 37.23 7.46
N THR A 417 -47.96 36.28 6.84
CA THR A 417 -47.88 34.89 7.32
C THR A 417 -46.46 34.33 7.44
N GLY A 418 -45.43 35.12 7.19
CA GLY A 418 -44.06 34.83 7.66
C GLY A 418 -43.42 33.53 7.16
N TYR A 419 -43.59 33.19 5.88
CA TYR A 419 -42.68 32.33 5.11
C TYR A 419 -42.42 32.97 3.75
#